data_AF-A0A9D9FB37-F1
#
_entry.id   AF-A0A9D9FB37-F1
#
_cell.length_a   1.000
_cell.length_b   1.000
_cell.length_c   1.000
_cell.angle_alpha   90.00
_cell.angle_beta   90.00
_cell.angle_gamma   90.00
#
_symmetry.space_group_name_H-M   'P 1'
#
loop_
_entity.id
_entity.type
_entity.pdbx_description
1 polymer ?
#
loop_
_entity_poly.entity_id
_entity_poly.type
_entity_poly.pdbx_seq_one_letter_code
_entity_poly.pdbx_strand_id
1 'polypeptide(L)'
;MLEQDKFAEMAEREEFILTVSDRGMGQLASAYDYRVTGRGGQGINNMDLRGANVAAAFLFDPALDELMMVSDAGQIIRIHGAGISWRRRGGKGVIVFDVGNDQKVVSVARLREDSEADDDDTVEGTDEAGTPAEEVGDGEAVSSGSDESGL
;
A
#
# COMPACT_ATOMS: atom_id res chain seq x y z
N MET A 1 11.19 -12.37 -37.12
CA MET A 1 10.07 -11.41 -37.14
C MET A 1 8.85 -12.19 -36.70
N LEU A 2 8.13 -11.73 -35.68
CA LEU A 2 6.89 -12.38 -35.26
C LEU A 2 5.83 -12.14 -36.34
N GLU A 3 4.98 -13.13 -36.62
CA GLU A 3 3.77 -12.94 -37.40
C GLU A 3 2.87 -11.92 -36.68
N GLN A 4 2.25 -11.00 -37.42
CA GLN A 4 1.53 -9.86 -36.85
C GLN A 4 0.39 -10.29 -35.92
N ASP A 5 -0.31 -11.37 -36.25
CA ASP A 5 -1.42 -11.90 -35.46
C ASP A 5 -0.95 -12.36 -34.07
N LYS A 6 0.23 -13.00 -34.01
CA LYS A 6 0.80 -13.47 -32.74
C LYS A 6 1.30 -12.32 -31.86
N PHE A 7 1.79 -11.24 -32.48
CA PHE A 7 2.16 -10.04 -31.74
C PHE A 7 0.94 -9.35 -31.14
N ALA A 8 -0.16 -9.24 -31.90
CA ALA A 8 -1.41 -8.68 -31.41
C ALA A 8 -1.99 -9.49 -30.24
N GLU A 9 -2.03 -10.83 -30.36
CA GLU A 9 -2.48 -11.70 -29.26
C GLU A 9 -1.65 -11.52 -27.98
N MET A 10 -0.32 -11.41 -28.10
CA MET A 10 0.55 -11.18 -26.95
C MET A 10 0.34 -9.79 -26.34
N ALA A 11 0.11 -8.76 -27.14
CA ALA A 11 -0.14 -7.41 -26.63
C ALA A 11 -1.47 -7.33 -25.87
N GLU A 12 -2.53 -7.99 -26.35
CA GLU A 12 -3.84 -8.03 -25.67
C GLU A 12 -3.80 -8.78 -24.34
N ARG A 13 -2.86 -9.72 -24.19
CA ARG A 13 -2.67 -10.55 -22.99
C ARG A 13 -1.49 -10.09 -22.14
N GLU A 14 -0.93 -8.92 -22.44
CA GLU A 14 0.19 -8.38 -21.68
C GLU A 14 -0.31 -7.89 -20.32
N GLU A 15 0.26 -8.46 -19.27
CA GLU A 15 0.04 -8.01 -17.90
C GLU A 15 1.27 -7.29 -17.38
N PHE A 16 1.07 -6.43 -16.39
CA PHE A 16 2.12 -5.58 -15.89
C PHE A 16 2.22 -5.66 -14.38
N ILE A 17 3.45 -5.66 -13.91
CA ILE A 17 3.78 -5.71 -12.49
C ILE A 17 4.29 -4.33 -12.11
N LEU A 18 3.56 -3.68 -11.21
CA LEU A 18 4.03 -2.48 -10.53
C LEU A 18 4.87 -2.90 -9.33
N THR A 19 6.03 -2.28 -9.17
CA THR A 19 6.85 -2.36 -7.95
C THR A 19 7.07 -0.95 -7.42
N VAL A 20 6.83 -0.77 -6.12
CA VAL A 20 7.03 0.49 -5.40
C VAL A 20 8.02 0.27 -4.27
N SER A 21 9.01 1.16 -4.14
CA SER A 21 9.97 1.15 -3.04
C SER A 21 9.49 1.99 -1.86
N ASP A 22 10.04 1.75 -0.68
CA ASP A 22 9.83 2.59 0.52
C ASP A 22 10.28 4.06 0.35
N ARG A 23 11.18 4.35 -0.60
CA ARG A 23 11.57 5.73 -1.00
C ARG A 23 10.67 6.36 -2.07
N GLY A 24 9.51 5.78 -2.34
CA GLY A 24 8.54 6.31 -3.31
C GLY A 24 8.98 6.25 -4.78
N MET A 25 9.99 5.45 -5.11
CA MET A 25 10.29 5.07 -6.50
C MET A 25 9.30 4.00 -6.97
N GLY A 26 8.86 4.09 -8.22
CA GLY A 26 7.97 3.12 -8.85
C GLY A 26 8.45 2.70 -10.23
N GLN A 27 8.17 1.45 -10.58
CA GLN A 27 8.47 0.87 -11.89
C GLN A 27 7.34 -0.05 -12.35
N LEU A 28 6.89 0.13 -13.60
CA LEU A 28 6.06 -0.83 -14.32
C LEU A 28 6.90 -1.69 -15.25
N ALA A 29 6.82 -3.01 -15.10
CA ALA A 29 7.48 -3.99 -15.94
C ALA A 29 6.48 -4.99 -16.53
N SER A 30 6.71 -5.41 -17.77
CA SER A 30 5.94 -6.48 -18.43
C SER A 30 6.10 -7.80 -17.70
N ALA A 31 5.00 -8.53 -17.52
CA ALA A 31 5.03 -9.90 -17.02
C ALA A 31 5.90 -10.81 -17.92
N TYR A 32 6.00 -10.51 -19.21
CA TYR A 32 6.85 -11.25 -20.15
C TYR A 32 8.35 -11.06 -19.90
N ASP A 33 8.77 -10.05 -19.14
CA ASP A 33 10.16 -9.98 -18.72
C ASP A 33 10.51 -11.16 -17.80
N TYR A 34 9.57 -11.62 -16.97
CA TYR A 34 9.81 -12.61 -15.91
C TYR A 34 9.78 -14.03 -16.48
N ARG A 35 10.88 -14.77 -16.27
CA ARG A 35 10.92 -16.20 -16.60
C ARG A 35 10.10 -16.99 -15.58
N VAL A 36 9.49 -18.08 -16.03
CA VAL A 36 8.90 -19.07 -15.12
C VAL A 36 10.02 -19.72 -14.30
N THR A 37 9.90 -19.65 -12.98
CA THR A 37 10.82 -20.31 -12.04
C THR A 37 10.04 -21.25 -11.11
N GLY A 38 10.63 -22.40 -10.78
CA GLY A 38 10.08 -23.29 -9.75
C GLY A 38 10.13 -22.69 -8.34
N ARG A 39 9.48 -23.36 -7.39
CA ARG A 39 9.49 -22.96 -5.97
C ARG A 39 10.83 -23.30 -5.30
N GLY A 40 11.19 -22.57 -4.24
CA GLY A 40 12.37 -22.84 -3.40
C GLY A 40 13.70 -22.28 -3.92
N GLY A 41 13.68 -21.47 -4.99
CA GLY A 41 14.87 -20.76 -5.47
C GLY A 41 14.97 -19.33 -4.92
N GLN A 42 16.13 -18.68 -5.12
CA GLN A 42 16.41 -17.30 -4.68
C GLN A 42 15.64 -16.22 -5.48
N GLY A 43 14.95 -16.59 -6.57
CA GLY A 43 14.29 -15.64 -7.46
C GLY A 43 15.26 -14.94 -8.42
N ILE A 44 14.78 -13.85 -9.03
CA ILE A 44 15.54 -12.99 -9.95
C ILE A 44 15.37 -11.53 -9.56
N ASN A 45 16.32 -10.67 -9.94
CA ASN A 45 16.26 -9.25 -9.62
C ASN A 45 15.03 -8.58 -10.26
N ASN A 46 14.26 -7.85 -9.47
CA ASN A 46 13.01 -7.19 -9.88
C ASN A 46 13.22 -5.72 -10.26
N MET A 47 13.83 -4.93 -9.37
CA MET A 47 14.05 -3.49 -9.52
C MET A 47 15.38 -3.13 -8.85
N ASP A 48 16.13 -2.19 -9.41
CA ASP A 48 17.29 -1.58 -8.75
C ASP A 48 16.81 -0.58 -7.69
N LEU A 49 16.78 -1.06 -6.44
CA LEU A 49 16.29 -0.30 -5.30
C LEU A 49 17.30 0.72 -4.74
N ARG A 50 18.57 0.70 -5.15
CA ARG A 50 19.63 1.59 -4.61
C ARG A 50 19.64 1.69 -3.07
N GLY A 51 19.47 0.56 -2.38
CA GLY A 51 19.44 0.47 -0.92
C GLY A 51 18.10 0.84 -0.27
N ALA A 52 17.04 1.04 -1.06
CA ALA A 52 15.65 1.07 -0.61
C ALA A 52 15.10 -0.36 -0.43
N ASN A 53 13.94 -0.48 0.21
CA ASN A 53 13.19 -1.75 0.29
C ASN A 53 11.97 -1.71 -0.64
N VAL A 54 11.42 -2.87 -0.96
CA VAL A 54 10.12 -2.95 -1.65
C VAL A 54 9.02 -2.67 -0.64
N ALA A 55 8.21 -1.65 -0.90
CA ALA A 55 6.99 -1.37 -0.14
C ALA A 55 5.82 -2.24 -0.63
N ALA A 56 5.68 -2.38 -1.95
CA ALA A 56 4.66 -3.23 -2.56
C ALA A 56 5.03 -3.69 -3.96
N ALA A 57 4.50 -4.85 -4.37
CA ALA A 57 4.54 -5.31 -5.75
C ALA A 57 3.27 -6.11 -6.09
N PHE A 58 2.58 -5.75 -7.17
CA PHE A 58 1.32 -6.37 -7.59
C PHE A 58 1.01 -6.14 -9.07
N LEU A 59 0.02 -6.86 -9.59
CA LEU A 59 -0.50 -6.65 -10.94
C LEU A 59 -1.23 -5.30 -11.03
N PHE A 60 -0.91 -4.54 -12.07
CA PHE A 60 -1.38 -3.17 -12.25
C PHE A 60 -1.65 -2.87 -13.73
N ASP A 61 -2.85 -2.39 -14.03
CA ASP A 61 -3.22 -1.91 -15.34
C ASP A 61 -3.13 -0.37 -15.37
N PRO A 62 -2.15 0.24 -16.05
CA PRO A 62 -1.98 1.68 -16.03
C PRO A 62 -3.10 2.47 -16.75
N ALA A 63 -3.99 1.79 -17.47
CA ALA A 63 -5.15 2.41 -18.10
C ALA A 63 -6.38 2.45 -17.17
N LEU A 64 -6.49 1.51 -16.23
CA LEU A 64 -7.68 1.32 -15.38
C LEU A 64 -7.41 1.53 -13.89
N ASP A 65 -6.15 1.33 -13.47
CA ASP A 65 -5.76 1.36 -12.07
C ASP A 65 -5.07 2.68 -11.72
N GLU A 66 -5.27 3.05 -10.48
CA GLU A 66 -4.62 4.16 -9.81
C GLU A 66 -3.87 3.67 -8.58
N LEU A 67 -2.90 4.47 -8.15
CA LEU A 67 -2.05 4.15 -7.03
C LEU A 67 -2.26 5.18 -5.92
N MET A 68 -2.61 4.70 -4.74
CA MET A 68 -2.62 5.49 -3.52
C MET A 68 -1.42 5.07 -2.66
N MET A 69 -0.67 6.05 -2.15
CA MET A 69 0.46 5.81 -1.26
C MET A 69 0.36 6.69 -0.02
N VAL A 70 0.80 6.14 1.11
CA VAL A 70 0.82 6.83 2.40
C VAL A 70 2.22 6.78 3.00
N SER A 71 2.74 7.92 3.44
CA SER A 71 4.00 8.01 4.18
C SER A 71 3.80 7.89 5.69
N ASP A 72 4.86 7.56 6.42
CA ASP A 72 4.85 7.55 7.89
C ASP A 72 4.65 8.94 8.52
N ALA A 73 4.85 10.01 7.74
CA ALA A 73 4.52 11.38 8.14
C ALA A 73 3.06 11.77 7.88
N GLY A 74 2.22 10.84 7.43
CA GLY A 74 0.79 11.06 7.18
C GLY A 74 0.49 11.79 5.85
N GLN A 75 1.45 11.86 4.93
CA GLN A 75 1.19 12.38 3.59
C GLN A 75 0.57 11.29 2.70
N ILE A 76 -0.49 11.65 2.00
CA ILE A 76 -1.21 10.76 1.08
C ILE A 76 -1.14 11.34 -0.32
N ILE A 77 -0.82 10.50 -1.30
CA ILE A 77 -0.86 10.87 -2.72
C ILE A 77 -1.64 9.82 -3.50
N ARG A 78 -2.51 10.28 -4.40
CA ARG A 78 -3.20 9.48 -5.41
C ARG A 78 -2.67 9.88 -6.78
N ILE A 79 -2.31 8.90 -7.59
CA ILE A 79 -1.82 9.12 -8.95
C ILE A 79 -2.51 8.19 -9.93
N HIS A 80 -2.72 8.69 -11.13
CA HIS A 80 -3.21 7.89 -12.23
C HIS A 80 -2.11 6.93 -12.72
N GLY A 81 -2.47 5.70 -13.11
CA GLY A 81 -1.51 4.69 -13.55
C GLY A 81 -0.65 5.13 -14.74
N ALA A 82 -1.22 5.92 -15.65
CA ALA A 82 -0.50 6.56 -16.77
C ALA A 82 0.69 7.46 -16.35
N GLY A 83 0.72 7.93 -15.10
CA GLY A 83 1.83 8.72 -14.55
C GLY A 83 3.06 7.89 -14.18
N ILE A 84 2.95 6.56 -14.16
CA ILE A 84 4.03 5.66 -13.76
C ILE A 84 4.81 5.19 -15.00
N SER A 85 6.15 5.26 -14.93
CA SER A 85 6.98 4.94 -16.08
C SER A 85 7.16 3.44 -16.31
N TRP A 86 7.01 3.06 -17.57
CA TRP A 86 7.46 1.79 -18.14
C TRP A 86 8.98 1.62 -18.12
N ARG A 87 9.47 0.53 -17.55
CA ARG A 87 10.88 0.11 -17.65
C ARG A 87 11.00 -1.42 -17.62
N ARG A 88 12.04 -1.93 -18.27
CA ARG A 88 12.41 -3.34 -18.18
C ARG A 88 12.71 -3.73 -16.72
N ARG A 89 12.39 -4.97 -16.33
CA ARG A 89 12.80 -5.52 -15.01
C ARG A 89 14.30 -5.30 -14.75
N GLY A 90 14.64 -4.91 -13.51
CA GLY A 90 15.99 -4.59 -13.07
C GLY A 90 16.41 -3.14 -13.33
N GLY A 91 15.53 -2.35 -13.96
CA GLY A 91 15.67 -0.89 -14.04
C GLY A 91 15.50 -0.21 -12.68
N LYS A 92 15.72 1.10 -12.67
CA LYS A 92 15.70 1.95 -11.47
C LYS A 92 14.33 2.56 -11.16
N GLY A 93 13.35 2.39 -12.05
CA GLY A 93 12.08 3.12 -12.00
C GLY A 93 12.22 4.64 -12.11
N VAL A 94 11.18 5.34 -11.65
CA VAL A 94 11.09 6.80 -11.54
C VAL A 94 10.58 7.18 -10.16
N ILE A 95 10.79 8.42 -9.73
CA ILE A 95 10.20 8.94 -8.49
C ILE A 95 8.72 9.17 -8.74
N VAL A 96 7.89 8.49 -7.96
CA VAL A 96 6.44 8.54 -8.06
C VAL A 96 5.86 9.34 -6.88
N PHE A 97 6.50 9.23 -5.71
CA PHE A 97 6.21 10.01 -4.53
C PHE A 97 7.52 10.46 -3.89
N ASP A 98 7.73 11.77 -3.81
CA ASP A 98 8.87 12.33 -3.08
C ASP A 98 8.52 12.44 -1.59
N VAL A 99 8.93 11.42 -0.82
CA VAL A 99 8.70 11.33 0.63
C VAL A 99 9.77 12.07 1.46
N GLY A 100 10.69 12.82 0.85
CA GLY A 100 11.79 13.45 1.59
C GLY A 100 12.80 12.45 2.17
N ASN A 101 13.87 12.95 2.80
CA ASN A 101 15.04 12.12 3.15
C ASN A 101 14.84 11.20 4.36
N ASP A 102 13.98 11.57 5.30
CA ASP A 102 13.77 10.85 6.58
C ASP A 102 12.35 10.27 6.71
N GLN A 103 11.58 10.23 5.63
CA GLN A 103 10.25 9.61 5.60
C GLN A 103 10.24 8.45 4.60
N LYS A 104 9.27 7.57 4.76
CA LYS A 104 9.11 6.41 3.89
C LYS A 104 7.65 6.11 3.61
N VAL A 105 7.41 5.49 2.46
CA VAL A 105 6.11 4.91 2.13
C VAL A 105 5.88 3.70 3.03
N VAL A 106 4.79 3.73 3.79
CA VAL A 106 4.38 2.65 4.70
C VAL A 106 3.22 1.83 4.16
N SER A 107 2.38 2.42 3.31
CA SER A 107 1.24 1.74 2.70
C SER A 107 1.10 2.13 1.24
N VAL A 108 0.71 1.16 0.44
CA VAL A 108 0.45 1.29 -1.00
C VAL A 108 -0.82 0.51 -1.31
N ALA A 109 -1.79 1.18 -1.93
CA ALA A 109 -3.04 0.59 -2.35
C ALA A 109 -3.26 0.81 -3.84
N ARG A 110 -3.80 -0.22 -4.51
CA ARG A 110 -4.30 -0.13 -5.87
C ARG A 110 -5.78 0.21 -5.82
N LEU A 111 -6.20 1.25 -6.53
CA LEU A 111 -7.59 1.60 -6.72
C LEU A 111 -7.98 1.34 -8.17
N ARG A 112 -9.21 0.89 -8.40
CA ARG A 112 -9.80 0.76 -9.73
C ARG A 112 -11.13 1.49 -9.69
N GLU A 113 -11.37 2.36 -10.66
CA GLU A 113 -12.68 3.01 -10.80
C GLU A 113 -13.62 2.00 -11.47
N ASP A 114 -14.46 1.33 -10.68
CA ASP A 114 -15.54 0.52 -11.22
C ASP A 114 -16.62 1.46 -11.76
N SER A 115 -16.95 1.34 -13.05
CA SER A 115 -17.95 2.20 -13.70
C SER A 115 -19.39 1.94 -13.22
N GLU A 116 -19.61 1.01 -12.29
CA GLU A 116 -20.89 0.75 -11.63
C GLU A 116 -20.64 0.25 -10.19
N ALA A 117 -20.56 1.19 -9.24
CA ALA A 117 -20.70 0.89 -7.82
C ALA A 117 -21.58 1.98 -7.17
N ASP A 118 -22.89 1.75 -7.25
CA ASP A 118 -23.85 2.20 -6.25
C ASP A 118 -23.69 1.23 -5.06
N ASP A 119 -22.82 1.56 -4.11
CA ASP A 119 -22.76 0.86 -2.83
C ASP A 119 -22.58 1.89 -1.72
N ASP A 120 -23.66 1.99 -0.97
CA ASP A 120 -23.93 2.68 0.28
C ASP A 120 -22.73 2.68 1.25
N ASP A 121 -22.12 3.84 1.45
CA ASP A 121 -21.16 4.10 2.51
C ASP A 121 -21.92 4.24 3.85
N THR A 122 -22.46 3.13 4.37
CA THR A 122 -22.87 3.07 5.77
C THR A 122 -21.60 3.04 6.63
N VAL A 123 -21.12 4.24 6.96
CA VAL A 123 -20.18 4.47 8.06
C VAL A 123 -20.95 4.26 9.37
N GLU A 124 -20.92 3.05 9.94
CA GLU A 124 -21.21 2.89 11.37
C GLU A 124 -20.06 3.50 12.18
N GLY A 125 -20.14 4.81 12.35
CA GLY A 125 -19.38 5.54 13.36
C GLY A 125 -19.85 5.11 14.74
N THR A 126 -19.00 4.39 15.47
CA THR A 126 -19.02 4.40 16.93
C THR A 126 -17.92 5.33 17.42
N ASP A 127 -18.17 6.63 17.27
CA ASP A 127 -17.54 7.65 18.11
C ASP A 127 -18.26 7.63 19.47
N GLU A 128 -17.61 7.11 20.50
CA GLU A 128 -17.81 7.65 21.86
C GLU A 128 -16.54 8.42 22.24
N ALA A 129 -16.52 9.69 21.85
CA ALA A 129 -15.72 10.70 22.49
C ALA A 129 -16.31 10.98 23.89
N GLY A 130 -15.48 10.88 24.93
CA GLY A 130 -15.85 11.30 26.29
C GLY A 130 -15.99 12.82 26.45
N THR A 131 -16.22 13.23 27.71
CA THR A 131 -16.03 14.55 28.37
C THR A 131 -17.34 15.06 29.02
N PRO A 132 -17.36 15.86 30.13
CA PRO A 132 -16.30 16.38 31.03
C PRO A 132 -16.52 16.14 32.56
N ALA A 133 -15.52 16.61 33.32
CA ALA A 133 -15.36 16.72 34.77
C ALA A 133 -16.39 17.58 35.53
N GLU A 134 -16.56 17.28 36.83
CA GLU A 134 -16.98 18.19 37.92
C GLU A 134 -16.23 17.79 39.21
N GLU A 135 -15.79 18.78 39.99
CA GLU A 135 -14.92 18.69 41.16
C GLU A 135 -15.65 18.41 42.50
N VAL A 136 -14.84 18.16 43.53
CA VAL A 136 -14.94 18.65 44.94
C VAL A 136 -14.88 17.53 46.00
N GLY A 137 -13.86 17.63 46.88
CA GLY A 137 -14.10 17.50 48.32
C GLY A 137 -13.38 16.40 49.10
N ASP A 138 -12.17 16.72 49.56
CA ASP A 138 -11.63 16.56 50.94
C ASP A 138 -12.22 15.49 51.90
N GLY A 139 -11.34 14.76 52.59
CA GLY A 139 -11.69 14.23 53.93
C GLY A 139 -11.14 12.86 54.30
N GLU A 140 -9.99 12.88 54.97
CA GLU A 140 -9.32 11.81 55.72
C GLU A 140 -10.20 11.14 56.81
N ALA A 141 -10.07 9.81 57.02
CA ALA A 141 -9.98 9.16 58.35
C ALA A 141 -10.08 7.60 58.32
N VAL A 142 -8.94 6.97 58.58
CA VAL A 142 -8.61 5.81 59.46
C VAL A 142 -9.67 4.78 59.94
N SER A 143 -9.14 3.54 60.06
CA SER A 143 -9.52 2.39 60.94
C SER A 143 -10.62 1.46 60.42
N SER A 144 -10.67 0.15 60.70
CA SER A 144 -9.76 -0.88 61.23
C SER A 144 -10.60 -2.16 61.37
N GLY A 145 -10.11 -3.32 60.92
CA GLY A 145 -10.64 -4.67 61.27
C GLY A 145 -12.04 -4.98 60.75
N SER A 146 -12.53 -6.21 60.69
CA SER A 146 -11.98 -7.54 60.89
C SER A 146 -12.98 -8.50 60.23
N ASP A 147 -12.48 -9.65 59.79
CA ASP A 147 -13.13 -10.97 59.81
C ASP A 147 -14.68 -11.04 59.79
N GLU A 148 -15.27 -11.64 58.75
CA GLU A 148 -16.04 -12.89 58.94
C GLU A 148 -16.46 -13.57 57.63
N SER A 149 -16.33 -14.89 57.72
CA SER A 149 -16.82 -16.00 56.91
C SER A 149 -18.08 -15.85 56.04
N GLY A 150 -17.99 -16.45 54.85
CA GLY A 150 -18.71 -17.70 54.59
C GLY A 150 -20.07 -17.59 53.91
N LEU A 151 -20.11 -17.82 52.60
CA LEU A 151 -20.57 -19.05 51.94
C LEU A 151 -20.59 -18.85 50.42
#